data_AF-A0A6H1ZBS2-F1
#
_entry.id   AF-A0A6H1ZBS2-F1
#
_cell.length_a   1.000
_cell.length_b   1.000
_cell.length_c   1.000
_cell.angle_alpha   90.00
_cell.angle_beta   90.00
_cell.angle_gamma   90.00
#
_symmetry.space_group_name_H-M   'P 1'
#
loop_
_entity.id
_entity.type
_entity.pdbx_description
1 polymer ?
#
loop_
_entity_poly.entity_id
_entity_poly.type
_entity_poly.pdbx_seq_one_letter_code
_entity_poly.pdbx_strand_id
1 'polypeptide(L)'
;MNKITVRHIMSWGPCSEYPRDRVKKIIGSGKTPLEICTLGLPAQDRLWVLLRPEIIPEMDLHRLACTFATGALPIWEKYYPDDKRPRAAIETKQKWIKGEITVEELTAAGDAAGDAAGDAAGDAAGDAA
;
A
#
# COMPACT_ATOMS: atom_id res chain seq x y z
N MET A 1 -4.50 21.18 -9.50
CA MET A 1 -4.66 19.74 -9.22
C MET A 1 -6.04 19.30 -9.67
N ASN A 2 -6.16 18.17 -10.37
CA ASN A 2 -7.46 17.64 -10.77
C ASN A 2 -8.26 17.18 -9.53
N LYS A 3 -9.57 17.44 -9.54
CA LYS A 3 -10.46 17.02 -8.45
C LYS A 3 -10.84 15.55 -8.61
N ILE A 4 -10.83 14.83 -7.50
CA ILE A 4 -11.42 13.49 -7.38
C ILE A 4 -12.92 13.68 -7.21
N THR A 5 -13.69 13.15 -8.16
CA THR A 5 -15.15 13.33 -8.21
C THR A 5 -15.87 12.07 -7.71
N VAL A 6 -17.17 12.20 -7.44
CA VAL A 6 -18.03 11.05 -7.12
C VAL A 6 -17.98 10.01 -8.25
N ARG A 7 -17.88 10.45 -9.51
CA ARG A 7 -17.76 9.54 -10.65
C ARG A 7 -16.49 8.68 -10.57
N HIS A 8 -15.34 9.30 -10.27
CA HIS A 8 -14.07 8.58 -10.11
C HIS A 8 -14.18 7.53 -9.00
N ILE A 9 -14.66 7.94 -7.82
CA ILE A 9 -14.75 7.02 -6.67
C ILE A 9 -15.69 5.86 -6.99
N MET A 10 -16.85 6.12 -7.61
CA MET A 10 -17.78 5.04 -7.98
C MET A 10 -17.22 4.11 -9.07
N SER A 11 -16.45 4.62 -10.04
CA SER A 11 -15.82 3.76 -11.05
C SER A 11 -14.74 2.86 -10.47
N TRP A 12 -14.15 3.23 -9.34
CA TRP A 12 -13.17 2.42 -8.64
C TRP A 12 -13.77 1.32 -7.75
N GLY A 13 -15.11 1.22 -7.67
CA GLY A 13 -15.80 0.17 -6.93
C GLY A 13 -15.54 0.23 -5.41
N PRO A 14 -16.02 1.26 -4.71
CA PRO A 14 -15.85 1.35 -3.27
C PRO A 14 -16.73 0.28 -2.58
N CYS A 15 -16.40 -0.07 -1.34
CA CYS A 15 -17.20 -1.04 -0.59
C CYS A 15 -18.65 -0.54 -0.39
N SER A 16 -19.55 -1.47 -0.05
CA SER A 16 -20.98 -1.18 0.16
C SER A 16 -21.26 -0.11 1.22
N GLU A 17 -20.33 0.10 2.16
CA GLU A 17 -20.39 1.16 3.16
C GLU A 17 -20.24 2.57 2.57
N TYR A 18 -19.71 2.67 1.35
CA TYR A 18 -19.51 3.93 0.61
C TYR A 18 -20.44 4.02 -0.61
N PRO A 19 -21.78 4.00 -0.41
CA PRO A 19 -22.70 4.19 -1.53
C PRO A 19 -22.57 5.61 -2.08
N ARG A 20 -23.01 5.80 -3.32
CA ARG A 20 -22.89 7.06 -4.08
C ARG A 20 -23.33 8.29 -3.28
N ASP A 21 -24.44 8.22 -2.55
CA ASP A 21 -24.95 9.36 -1.78
C ASP A 21 -24.07 9.72 -0.58
N ARG A 22 -23.49 8.72 0.10
CA ARG A 22 -22.52 8.96 1.18
C ARG A 22 -21.28 9.64 0.61
N VAL A 23 -20.75 9.12 -0.49
CA VAL A 23 -19.58 9.71 -1.15
C VAL A 23 -19.87 11.15 -1.59
N LYS A 24 -21.04 11.40 -2.20
CA LYS A 24 -21.46 12.76 -2.57
C LYS A 24 -21.55 13.70 -1.35
N LYS A 25 -22.04 13.24 -0.21
CA LYS A 25 -22.07 14.02 1.04
C LYS A 25 -20.67 14.35 1.56
N ILE A 26 -19.71 13.43 1.42
CA ILE A 26 -18.33 13.60 1.89
C ILE A 26 -17.55 14.58 1.00
N ILE A 27 -17.56 14.38 -0.32
CA ILE A 27 -16.67 15.09 -1.24
C ILE A 27 -17.36 16.19 -2.06
N GLY A 28 -18.69 16.32 -1.99
CA GLY A 28 -19.46 17.34 -2.71
C GLY A 28 -19.28 17.23 -4.23
N SER A 29 -18.89 18.35 -4.87
CA SER A 29 -18.56 18.40 -6.30
C SER A 29 -17.18 17.80 -6.63
N GLY A 30 -16.41 17.44 -5.61
CA GLY A 30 -15.08 16.83 -5.73
C GLY A 30 -14.05 17.52 -4.84
N LYS A 31 -13.01 16.77 -4.48
CA LYS A 31 -11.89 17.24 -3.63
C LYS A 31 -10.56 16.96 -4.30
N THR A 32 -9.60 17.84 -4.11
CA THR A 32 -8.21 17.60 -4.48
C THR A 32 -7.60 16.49 -3.61
N PRO A 33 -6.51 15.84 -4.06
CA PRO A 33 -5.81 14.85 -3.24
C PRO A 33 -5.44 15.38 -1.84
N LEU A 34 -4.96 16.63 -1.74
CA LEU A 34 -4.60 17.23 -0.45
C LEU A 34 -5.82 17.47 0.44
N GLU A 35 -6.97 17.84 -0.12
CA GLU A 35 -8.22 17.94 0.66
C GLU A 35 -8.73 16.57 1.11
N ILE A 36 -8.51 15.49 0.32
CA ILE A 36 -8.80 14.13 0.77
C ILE A 36 -7.88 13.74 1.93
N CYS A 37 -6.59 14.11 1.88
CA CYS A 37 -5.64 13.86 2.96
C CYS A 37 -6.10 14.44 4.30
N THR A 38 -6.83 15.55 4.33
CA THR A 38 -7.23 16.23 5.58
C THR A 38 -8.65 15.90 6.03
N LEU A 39 -9.36 15.01 5.33
CA LEU A 39 -10.69 14.56 5.75
C LEU A 39 -10.64 13.86 7.11
N GLY A 40 -11.67 14.09 7.94
CA GLY A 40 -11.91 13.35 9.19
C GLY A 40 -12.40 11.91 8.95
N LEU A 41 -11.79 11.20 8.01
CA LEU A 41 -12.05 9.80 7.69
C LEU A 41 -10.88 8.92 8.19
N PRO A 42 -11.11 7.62 8.44
CA PRO A 42 -10.05 6.67 8.70
C PRO A 42 -8.89 6.80 7.69
N ALA A 43 -7.66 6.63 8.16
CA ALA A 43 -6.48 6.75 7.30
C ALA A 43 -6.56 5.78 6.11
N GLN A 44 -7.03 4.55 6.35
CA GLN A 44 -7.22 3.54 5.31
C GLN A 44 -8.16 4.01 4.19
N ASP A 45 -9.28 4.64 4.54
CA ASP A 45 -10.25 5.13 3.55
C ASP A 45 -9.70 6.29 2.72
N ARG A 46 -8.92 7.18 3.35
CA ARG A 46 -8.20 8.24 2.64
C ARG A 46 -7.14 7.66 1.71
N LEU A 47 -6.32 6.72 2.20
CA LEU A 47 -5.26 6.07 1.42
C LEU A 47 -5.83 5.24 0.25
N TRP A 48 -6.98 4.58 0.42
CA TRP A 48 -7.65 3.83 -0.64
C TRP A 48 -8.02 4.71 -1.85
N VAL A 49 -8.31 6.00 -1.61
CA VAL A 49 -8.56 6.99 -2.66
C VAL A 49 -7.25 7.52 -3.27
N LEU A 50 -6.24 7.77 -2.43
CA LEU A 50 -5.01 8.47 -2.81
C LEU A 50 -3.98 7.58 -3.49
N LEU A 51 -3.88 6.32 -3.08
CA LEU A 51 -2.87 5.37 -3.57
C LEU A 51 -3.29 4.73 -4.90
N ARG A 52 -3.56 5.57 -5.90
CA ARG A 52 -4.01 5.17 -7.24
C ARG A 52 -3.14 5.78 -8.33
N PRO A 53 -2.82 5.04 -9.42
CA PRO A 53 -2.00 5.54 -10.52
C PRO A 53 -2.53 6.82 -11.18
N GLU A 54 -3.85 7.04 -11.16
CA GLU A 54 -4.50 8.25 -11.69
C GLU A 54 -4.26 9.49 -10.82
N ILE A 55 -3.78 9.30 -9.58
CA ILE A 55 -3.56 10.37 -8.59
C ILE A 55 -2.07 10.56 -8.31
N ILE A 56 -1.35 9.45 -8.10
CA ILE A 56 0.10 9.42 -7.88
C ILE A 56 0.68 8.52 -8.97
N PRO A 57 1.69 8.97 -9.74
CA PRO A 57 2.31 8.14 -10.76
C PRO A 57 2.75 6.78 -10.21
N GLU A 58 2.59 5.72 -11.01
CA GLU A 58 2.85 4.35 -10.59
C GLU A 58 4.26 4.14 -10.01
N MET A 59 5.28 4.77 -10.60
CA MET A 59 6.65 4.70 -10.09
C MET A 59 6.81 5.37 -8.71
N ASP A 60 6.07 6.45 -8.46
CA ASP A 60 6.06 7.12 -7.16
C ASP A 60 5.29 6.31 -6.11
N LEU A 61 4.24 5.59 -6.52
CA LEU A 61 3.56 4.63 -5.65
C LEU A 61 4.50 3.49 -5.22
N HIS A 62 5.33 2.98 -6.13
CA HIS A 62 6.35 1.99 -5.78
C HIS A 62 7.39 2.54 -4.79
N ARG A 63 7.86 3.77 -4.99
CA ARG A 63 8.77 4.43 -4.05
C ARG A 63 8.12 4.60 -2.67
N LEU A 64 6.87 5.06 -2.63
CA LEU A 64 6.12 5.24 -1.40
C LEU A 64 5.89 3.91 -0.66
N ALA A 65 5.58 2.83 -1.39
CA ALA A 65 5.46 1.50 -0.83
C ALA A 65 6.77 1.04 -0.17
N CYS A 66 7.92 1.26 -0.83
CA CYS A 66 9.23 0.98 -0.23
C CYS A 66 9.49 1.83 1.03
N THR A 67 9.05 3.10 1.07
CA THR A 67 9.17 3.94 2.26
C THR A 67 8.35 3.38 3.43
N PHE A 68 7.10 2.98 3.19
CA PHE A 68 6.26 2.37 4.22
C PHE A 68 6.81 1.03 4.70
N ALA A 69 7.24 0.16 3.77
CA ALA A 69 7.83 -1.13 4.12
C ALA A 69 9.12 -0.97 4.93
N THR A 70 9.99 -0.03 4.55
CA THR A 70 11.20 0.32 5.33
C THR A 70 10.84 0.78 6.73
N GLY A 71 9.76 1.56 6.89
CA GLY A 71 9.29 2.02 8.20
C GLY A 71 8.80 0.89 9.11
N ALA A 72 8.24 -0.18 8.53
CA ALA A 72 7.79 -1.37 9.27
C ALA A 72 8.92 -2.37 9.54
N LEU A 73 10.01 -2.34 8.75
CA LEU A 73 11.12 -3.30 8.82
C LEU A 73 11.74 -3.47 10.22
N PRO A 74 11.94 -2.41 11.03
CA PRO A 74 12.49 -2.58 12.39
C PRO A 74 11.61 -3.43 13.31
N ILE A 75 10.29 -3.45 13.09
CA ILE A 75 9.38 -4.32 13.86
C ILE A 75 9.65 -5.77 13.46
N TRP A 76 9.70 -6.05 12.16
CA TRP A 76 9.99 -7.40 11.66
C TRP A 76 11.31 -7.95 12.22
N GLU A 77 12.39 -7.18 12.07
CA GLU A 77 13.73 -7.61 12.48
C GLU A 77 13.90 -7.76 13.99
N LYS A 78 13.00 -7.17 14.78
CA LYS A 78 12.95 -7.39 16.23
C LYS A 78 12.45 -8.81 16.56
N TYR A 79 11.44 -9.30 15.84
CA TYR A 79 10.83 -10.61 16.09
C TYR A 79 11.52 -11.73 15.30
N TYR A 80 12.00 -11.43 14.10
CA TYR A 80 12.64 -12.38 13.19
C TYR A 80 14.04 -11.85 12.77
N PRO A 81 15.01 -11.79 13.71
CA PRO A 81 16.31 -11.16 13.46
C PRO A 81 17.11 -11.84 12.36
N ASP A 82 16.96 -13.15 12.18
CA ASP A 82 17.69 -13.94 11.18
C ASP A 82 16.96 -14.00 9.83
N ASP A 83 15.68 -13.64 9.77
CA ASP A 83 14.92 -13.63 8.52
C ASP A 83 15.11 -12.32 7.76
N LYS A 84 15.97 -12.39 6.74
CA LYS A 84 16.29 -11.25 5.87
C LYS A 84 15.40 -11.12 4.64
N ARG A 85 14.43 -12.01 4.43
CA ARG A 85 13.59 -12.03 3.22
C ARG A 85 12.85 -10.71 3.00
N PRO A 86 12.23 -10.05 4.01
CA PRO A 86 11.57 -8.76 3.80
C PRO A 86 12.53 -7.61 3.47
N ARG A 87 13.70 -7.57 4.12
CA ARG A 87 14.74 -6.58 3.80
C ARG A 87 15.21 -6.74 2.36
N ALA A 88 15.52 -7.97 1.96
CA ALA A 88 15.95 -8.27 0.60
C ALA A 88 14.89 -7.87 -0.42
N ALA A 89 13.60 -8.14 -0.18
CA ALA A 89 12.52 -7.73 -1.07
C ALA A 89 12.43 -6.20 -1.24
N ILE A 90 12.60 -5.43 -0.16
CA ILE A 90 12.60 -3.96 -0.22
C ILE A 90 13.78 -3.45 -1.06
N GLU A 91 15.00 -3.95 -0.79
CA GLU A 91 16.20 -3.56 -1.51
C GLU A 91 16.12 -3.94 -3.00
N THR A 92 15.60 -5.12 -3.30
CA THR A 92 15.34 -5.59 -4.68
C THR A 92 14.32 -4.68 -5.37
N LYS A 93 13.19 -4.34 -4.74
CA LYS A 93 12.22 -3.39 -5.32
C LYS A 93 12.83 -2.02 -5.58
N GLN A 94 13.71 -1.53 -4.69
CA GLN A 94 14.42 -0.27 -4.89
C GLN A 94 15.39 -0.31 -6.09
N LYS A 95 16.09 -1.42 -6.31
CA LYS A 95 16.93 -1.63 -7.52
C LYS A 95 16.08 -1.69 -8.79
N TRP A 96 14.94 -2.38 -8.74
CA TRP A 96 14.02 -2.47 -9.88
C TRP A 96 13.47 -1.08 -10.27
N ILE A 97 13.13 -0.25 -9.28
CA ILE A 97 12.71 1.16 -9.50
C ILE A 97 13.79 1.97 -10.25
N LYS A 98 15.07 1.60 -10.13
CA LYS A 98 16.20 2.22 -10.84
C LYS A 98 16.50 1.57 -12.19
N GLY A 99 15.80 0.48 -12.55
CA GLY A 99 16.05 -0.29 -13.77
C GLY A 99 17.30 -1.18 -13.71
N GLU A 100 17.79 -1.49 -12.50
CA GLU A 100 19.05 -2.23 -12.30
C GLU A 100 18.88 -3.76 -12.32
N ILE A 101 17.65 -4.25 -12.20
CA ILE A 101 17.33 -5.68 -12.13
C ILE A 101 16.09 -6.02 -12.96
N THR A 102 15.93 -7.31 -13.22
CA THR A 102 14.82 -7.87 -13.99
C THR A 102 13.53 -7.97 -13.17
N VAL A 103 12.41 -8.23 -13.86
CA VAL A 103 11.11 -8.51 -13.20
C VAL A 103 11.16 -9.86 -12.50
N GLU A 104 11.88 -10.83 -13.05
CA GLU A 104 12.04 -12.17 -12.51
C GLU A 104 12.76 -12.15 -11.15
N GLU A 105 13.85 -11.39 -11.03
CA GLU A 105 14.54 -11.16 -9.75
C GLU A 105 13.64 -10.46 -8.73
N LEU A 106 12.82 -9.51 -9.18
CA LEU A 106 11.85 -8.83 -8.33
C LEU A 106 10.78 -9.81 -7.82
N THR A 107 10.22 -10.65 -8.70
CA THR A 107 9.20 -11.63 -8.35
C THR A 107 9.74 -12.63 -7.33
N ALA A 108 10.93 -13.21 -7.57
CA ALA A 108 11.53 -14.17 -6.65
C ALA A 108 11.75 -13.59 -5.23
N ALA A 109 12.18 -12.33 -5.12
CA ALA A 109 12.33 -11.68 -3.83
C ALA A 109 10.98 -11.40 -3.15
N GLY A 110 9.96 -11.04 -3.95
CA GLY A 110 8.59 -10.84 -3.48
C GLY A 110 7.98 -12.13 -2.92
N ASP A 111 8.12 -13.25 -3.64
CA ASP A 111 7.63 -14.56 -3.23
C ASP A 111 8.28 -15.00 -1.91
N ALA A 112 9.61 -14.87 -1.80
CA ALA A 112 10.31 -15.19 -0.55
C ALA A 112 9.84 -14.35 0.65
N ALA A 113 9.56 -13.05 0.45
CA ALA A 113 9.00 -12.23 1.52
C ALA A 113 7.53 -12.59 1.85
N GLY A 114 6.78 -13.06 0.86
CA GLY A 114 5.44 -13.62 1.04
C GLY A 114 5.46 -14.89 1.91
N ASP A 115 6.38 -15.82 1.61
CA ASP A 115 6.60 -17.03 2.42
C ASP A 115 6.97 -16.66 3.86
N ALA A 116 7.83 -15.67 4.05
CA ALA A 116 8.19 -15.17 5.38
C ALA A 116 6.97 -14.69 6.18
N ALA A 117 6.11 -13.89 5.54
CA ALA A 117 4.88 -13.43 6.16
C ALA A 117 3.93 -14.59 6.50
N GLY A 118 3.89 -15.63 5.65
CA GLY A 118 3.16 -16.87 5.90
C GLY A 118 3.68 -17.64 7.11
N ASP A 119 4.99 -17.84 7.19
CA ASP A 119 5.68 -18.49 8.32
C ASP A 119 5.36 -17.74 9.63
N ALA A 120 5.55 -16.42 9.65
CA ALA A 120 5.27 -15.58 10.81
C ALA A 120 3.80 -15.58 11.25
N ALA A 121 2.86 -15.67 10.31
CA ALA A 121 1.44 -15.80 10.63
C ALA A 121 1.12 -17.18 11.23
N GLY A 122 1.79 -18.23 10.74
CA GLY A 122 1.71 -19.58 11.29
C GLY A 122 2.23 -19.66 12.72
N ASP A 123 3.40 -19.08 12.99
CA ASP A 123 4.01 -19.02 14.33
C ASP A 123 3.08 -18.32 15.33
N ALA A 124 2.53 -17.15 14.94
CA ALA A 124 1.60 -16.41 15.80
C ALA A 124 0.29 -17.15 16.08
N ALA A 125 -0.20 -17.98 15.15
CA ALA A 125 -1.38 -18.81 15.35
C ALA A 125 -1.08 -20.04 16.23
N GLY A 126 0.12 -20.61 16.12
CA GLY A 126 0.59 -21.73 16.96
C GLY A 126 0.80 -21.33 18.41
N ASP A 127 1.37 -20.15 18.66
CA ASP A 127 1.59 -19.61 20.02
C ASP A 127 0.28 -19.28 20.77
N ALA A 128 -0.84 -19.17 20.05
CA ALA A 128 -2.16 -18.89 20.62
C ALA A 128 -2.99 -20.14 20.94
N ALA A 129 -2.49 -21.35 20.64
CA ALA A 129 -3.14 -22.65 20.87
C ALA A 129 -2.68 -23.32 22.17
#